data_AF-A0A1A7Y5S2-F1
#
_entry.id   AF-A0A1A7Y5S2-F1
#
_cell.length_a   1.000
_cell.length_b   1.000
_cell.length_c   1.000
_cell.angle_alpha   90.00
_cell.angle_beta   90.00
_cell.angle_gamma   90.00
#
_symmetry.space_group_name_H-M   'P 1'
#
loop_
_entity.id
_entity.type
_entity.pdbx_description
1 polymer ?
#
loop_
_entity_poly.entity_id
_entity_poly.type
_entity_poly.pdbx_seq_one_letter_code
_entity_poly.pdbx_strand_id
1 'polypeptide(L)'
;TAASFHNTSSVLIAMVATLVISFTIIAFSVQTRFDFSIFYGVLLILVVDFVMFGFFCTFYSSHLTEIGYGCLGALLYALFLMIDCQLMIIRLDPEDYINAALMIYLDIILIFLYLLGRR
;
A
#
# COMPACT_ATOMS: atom_id res chain seq x y z
N THR A 1 9.14 20.97 -3.12
CA THR A 1 9.16 21.08 -4.60
C THR A 1 8.41 19.96 -5.33
N ALA A 2 8.18 18.77 -4.74
CA ALA A 2 7.36 17.70 -5.37
C ALA A 2 5.86 18.04 -5.54
N ALA A 3 5.28 18.87 -4.66
CA ALA A 3 3.87 19.28 -4.74
C ALA A 3 3.58 20.32 -5.84
N SER A 4 4.60 20.90 -6.48
CA SER A 4 4.41 21.99 -7.46
C SER A 4 4.22 21.48 -8.89
N PHE A 5 4.50 20.20 -9.17
CA PHE A 5 4.45 19.64 -10.53
C PHE A 5 3.22 18.75 -10.78
N HIS A 6 2.45 18.42 -9.74
CA HIS A 6 1.22 17.62 -9.85
C HIS A 6 -0.01 18.49 -9.63
N ASN A 7 -1.01 18.32 -10.49
CA ASN A 7 -2.35 18.87 -10.25
C ASN A 7 -2.83 18.41 -8.87
N THR A 8 -3.34 19.35 -8.07
CA THR A 8 -3.81 19.09 -6.70
C THR A 8 -4.80 17.93 -6.63
N SER A 9 -5.61 17.76 -7.68
CA SER A 9 -6.57 16.66 -7.81
C SER A 9 -5.91 15.28 -7.89
N SER A 10 -4.78 15.12 -8.59
CA SER A 10 -4.09 13.83 -8.71
C SER A 10 -3.46 13.40 -7.38
N VAL A 11 -2.87 14.35 -6.65
CA VAL A 11 -2.30 14.09 -5.31
C VAL A 11 -3.40 13.66 -4.34
N LEU A 12 -4.56 14.32 -4.39
CA LEU A 12 -5.69 14.02 -3.50
C LEU A 12 -6.26 12.61 -3.76
N ILE A 13 -6.40 12.22 -5.03
CA ILE A 13 -6.84 10.87 -5.40
C ILE A 13 -5.83 9.81 -4.92
N ALA A 14 -4.54 10.04 -5.14
CA ALA A 14 -3.50 9.12 -4.69
C ALA A 14 -3.49 8.97 -3.15
N MET A 15 -3.64 10.08 -2.42
CA MET A 15 -3.71 10.09 -0.96
C MET A 15 -4.90 9.28 -0.46
N VAL A 16 -6.09 9.49 -1.02
CA VAL A 16 -7.30 8.73 -0.63
C VAL A 16 -7.15 7.25 -0.92
N ALA A 17 -6.64 6.89 -2.10
CA ALA A 17 -6.41 5.49 -2.47
C ALA A 17 -5.40 4.81 -1.52
N THR A 18 -4.29 5.48 -1.19
CA THR A 18 -3.30 4.94 -0.25
C THR A 18 -3.83 4.78 1.17
N LEU A 19 -4.72 5.67 1.61
CA LEU A 19 -5.37 5.55 2.90
C LEU A 19 -6.30 4.34 2.92
N VAL A 20 -7.10 4.13 1.87
CA VAL A 20 -7.99 2.97 1.77
C VAL A 20 -7.19 1.66 1.72
N ILE A 21 -6.13 1.59 0.92
CA ILE A 21 -5.28 0.40 0.80
C ILE A 21 -4.62 0.08 2.14
N SER A 22 -3.90 1.04 2.74
CA SER A 22 -3.20 0.82 4.01
C SER A 22 -4.17 0.50 5.16
N PHE A 23 -5.30 1.21 5.25
CA PHE A 23 -6.31 0.93 6.28
C PHE A 23 -6.90 -0.47 6.15
N THR A 24 -7.21 -0.92 4.92
CA THR A 24 -7.76 -2.27 4.67
C THR A 24 -6.75 -3.35 5.08
N ILE A 25 -5.47 -3.17 4.72
CA ILE A 25 -4.40 -4.12 5.04
C ILE A 25 -4.16 -4.19 6.55
N ILE A 26 -4.05 -3.04 7.22
CA ILE A 26 -3.82 -2.98 8.67
C ILE A 26 -5.01 -3.57 9.43
N ALA A 27 -6.25 -3.21 9.06
CA ALA A 27 -7.45 -3.75 9.69
C ALA A 27 -7.55 -5.27 9.54
N PHE A 28 -7.25 -5.79 8.35
CA PHE A 28 -7.22 -7.22 8.08
C PHE A 28 -6.08 -7.93 8.83
N SER A 29 -4.89 -7.32 8.87
CA SER A 29 -3.71 -7.88 9.54
C SER A 29 -3.90 -7.98 11.06
N VAL A 30 -4.55 -6.99 11.69
CA VAL A 30 -4.89 -7.02 13.12
C VAL A 30 -5.97 -8.08 13.45
N GLN A 31 -6.93 -8.31 12.54
CA GLN A 31 -7.95 -9.35 12.71
C GLN A 31 -7.42 -10.77 12.53
N THR A 32 -6.40 -10.97 11.69
CA THR A 32 -5.88 -12.31 11.38
C THR A 32 -4.80 -12.75 12.36
N ARG A 33 -5.21 -13.37 13.47
CA ARG A 33 -4.32 -14.09 14.37
C ARG A 33 -3.87 -15.41 13.71
N PHE A 34 -2.70 -15.36 13.06
CA PHE A 34 -1.77 -16.45 12.71
C PHE A 34 -2.33 -17.86 12.53
N ASP A 35 -2.38 -18.31 11.27
CA ASP A 35 -1.57 -19.44 10.76
C ASP A 35 -2.07 -20.02 9.42
N PHE A 36 -3.30 -19.69 8.98
CA PHE A 36 -3.89 -20.25 7.73
C PHE A 36 -4.17 -19.23 6.62
N SER A 37 -3.79 -17.95 6.80
CA SER A 37 -4.30 -16.84 5.98
C SER A 37 -3.23 -15.96 5.31
N ILE A 38 -1.96 -16.36 5.23
CA ILE A 38 -0.99 -15.60 4.41
C ILE A 38 -1.44 -15.65 2.95
N PHE A 39 -1.81 -16.83 2.44
CA PHE A 39 -2.28 -16.98 1.06
C PHE A 39 -3.57 -16.17 0.78
N TYR A 40 -4.53 -16.20 1.72
CA TYR A 40 -5.77 -15.39 1.61
C TYR A 40 -5.52 -13.90 1.76
N GLY A 41 -4.57 -13.47 2.60
CA GLY A 41 -4.17 -12.07 2.76
C GLY A 41 -3.47 -11.53 1.50
N VAL A 42 -2.55 -12.30 0.93
CA VAL A 42 -1.93 -11.99 -0.38
C VAL A 42 -2.99 -11.87 -1.47
N LEU A 43 -3.96 -12.80 -1.50
CA LEU A 43 -5.04 -12.79 -2.49
C LEU A 43 -5.95 -11.56 -2.32
N LEU A 44 -6.26 -11.17 -1.08
CA LEU A 44 -7.03 -9.94 -0.79
C LEU A 44 -6.29 -8.69 -1.25
N ILE A 45 -4.99 -8.57 -0.96
CA ILE A 45 -4.15 -7.45 -1.41
C ILE A 45 -4.15 -7.39 -2.94
N LEU A 46 -3.96 -8.52 -3.60
CA LEU A 46 -3.95 -8.61 -5.06
C LEU A 46 -5.30 -8.17 -5.65
N VAL A 47 -6.43 -8.59 -5.08
CA VAL A 47 -7.77 -8.20 -5.54
C VAL A 47 -8.02 -6.70 -5.34
N VAL A 48 -7.68 -6.15 -4.17
CA VAL A 48 -7.86 -4.72 -3.88
C VAL A 48 -7.00 -3.87 -4.82
N ASP A 49 -5.76 -4.27 -5.06
CA ASP A 49 -4.84 -3.57 -5.97
C ASP A 49 -5.32 -3.66 -7.43
N PHE A 50 -5.80 -4.83 -7.87
CA PHE A 50 -6.33 -5.01 -9.22
C PHE A 50 -7.61 -4.19 -9.49
N VAL A 51 -8.48 -4.05 -8.48
CA VAL A 51 -9.67 -3.17 -8.55
C VAL A 51 -9.25 -1.70 -8.66
N MET A 52 -8.25 -1.28 -7.88
CA MET A 52 -7.70 0.08 -7.98
C MET A 52 -7.03 0.34 -9.32
N PHE A 53 -6.24 -0.62 -9.83
CA PHE A 53 -5.63 -0.55 -11.16
C PHE A 53 -6.68 -0.37 -12.26
N GLY A 54 -7.77 -1.15 -12.21
CA GLY A 54 -8.88 -1.01 -13.15
C GLY A 54 -9.56 0.36 -13.08
N PHE A 55 -9.73 0.91 -11.87
CA PHE A 55 -10.25 2.25 -11.67
C PHE A 55 -9.32 3.31 -12.28
N PHE A 56 -8.02 3.26 -12.00
CA PHE A 56 -7.03 4.20 -12.56
C PHE A 56 -6.89 4.10 -14.09
N CYS A 57 -6.94 2.90 -14.66
CA CYS A 57 -6.90 2.69 -16.11
C CYS A 57 -8.08 3.36 -16.83
N THR A 58 -9.25 3.42 -16.19
CA THR A 58 -10.45 4.03 -16.77
C THR A 58 -10.31 5.56 -16.90
N PHE A 59 -9.58 6.20 -15.98
CA PHE A 59 -9.35 7.66 -16.01
C PHE A 59 -8.13 8.09 -16.84
N TYR A 60 -7.10 7.26 -16.95
CA TYR A 60 -5.80 7.63 -17.52
C TYR A 60 -5.32 6.65 -18.61
N SER A 61 -6.16 6.42 -19.62
CA SER A 61 -5.92 5.45 -20.69
C SER A 61 -4.69 5.73 -21.58
N SER A 62 -4.08 6.92 -21.53
CA SER A 62 -2.87 7.26 -22.30
C SER A 62 -1.56 6.90 -21.59
N HIS A 63 -1.58 6.61 -20.29
CA HIS A 63 -0.39 6.36 -19.46
C HIS A 63 -0.45 4.99 -18.74
N LEU A 64 -1.06 4.00 -19.38
CA LEU A 64 -1.31 2.67 -18.81
C LEU A 64 -0.03 1.96 -18.32
N THR A 65 1.09 2.13 -19.01
CA THR A 65 2.37 1.50 -18.65
C THR A 65 2.93 2.08 -17.36
N GLU A 66 2.90 3.40 -17.20
CA GLU A 66 3.40 4.10 -16.01
C GLU A 66 2.54 3.79 -14.77
N ILE A 67 1.22 3.73 -14.95
CA ILE A 67 0.26 3.32 -13.92
C ILE A 67 0.47 1.85 -13.54
N GLY A 68 0.75 0.99 -14.52
CA GLY A 68 1.06 -0.42 -14.30
C GLY A 68 2.30 -0.62 -13.42
N TYR A 69 3.40 0.10 -13.71
CA TYR A 69 4.59 0.07 -12.86
C TYR A 69 4.34 0.65 -11.46
N GLY A 70 3.51 1.70 -11.35
CA GLY A 70 3.07 2.26 -10.07
C GLY A 70 2.32 1.24 -9.21
N CYS A 71 1.29 0.60 -9.77
CA CYS A 71 0.50 -0.44 -9.09
C CYS A 71 1.34 -1.66 -8.70
N LEU A 72 2.22 -2.13 -9.58
CA LEU A 72 3.06 -3.30 -9.28
C LEU A 72 4.01 -3.02 -8.11
N GLY A 73 4.54 -1.79 -8.02
CA GLY A 73 5.30 -1.33 -6.84
C GLY A 73 4.44 -1.20 -5.59
N ALA A 74 3.25 -0.60 -5.70
CA ALA A 74 2.31 -0.47 -4.58
C ALA A 74 1.89 -1.84 -4.01
N LEU A 75 1.64 -2.82 -4.87
CA LEU A 75 1.34 -4.20 -4.49
C LEU A 75 2.50 -4.86 -3.71
N LEU A 76 3.74 -4.64 -4.16
CA LEU A 76 4.93 -5.17 -3.48
C LEU A 76 5.05 -4.59 -2.07
N TYR A 77 4.91 -3.27 -1.90
CA TYR A 77 4.97 -2.63 -0.59
C TYR A 77 3.75 -2.93 0.29
N ALA A 78 2.58 -3.17 -0.30
CA ALA A 78 1.41 -3.66 0.43
C ALA A 78 1.63 -5.06 1.02
N LEU A 79 2.39 -5.92 0.32
CA LEU A 79 2.80 -7.23 0.84
C LEU A 79 3.81 -7.11 1.99
N PHE A 80 4.80 -6.22 1.86
CA PHE A 80 5.74 -5.92 2.95
C PHE A 80 5.01 -5.39 4.18
N LEU A 81 4.08 -4.45 4.00
CA LEU A 81 3.26 -3.90 5.09
C LEU A 81 2.48 -5.00 5.84
N MET A 82 1.92 -5.97 5.10
CA MET A 82 1.22 -7.10 5.72
C MET A 82 2.16 -7.97 6.56
N ILE A 83 3.34 -8.29 6.02
CA ILE A 83 4.36 -9.10 6.71
C ILE A 83 4.86 -8.36 7.96
N ASP A 84 5.13 -7.05 7.86
CA ASP A 84 5.64 -6.24 8.97
C ASP A 84 4.59 -6.03 10.06
N CYS A 85 3.32 -5.81 9.71
CA CYS A 85 2.23 -5.79 10.69
C CYS A 85 2.10 -7.14 11.42
N GLN A 86 2.23 -8.24 10.69
CA GLN A 86 2.23 -9.58 11.26
C GLN A 86 3.41 -9.77 12.23
N LEU A 87 4.61 -9.36 11.82
CA LEU A 87 5.82 -9.47 12.63
C LEU A 87 5.71 -8.65 13.93
N MET A 88 5.11 -7.46 13.87
CA MET A 88 4.81 -6.61 15.04
C MET A 88 3.84 -7.28 16.03
N ILE A 89 2.86 -8.04 15.55
CA ILE A 89 1.86 -8.71 16.41
C ILE A 89 2.47 -9.91 17.15
N ILE A 90 3.45 -10.61 16.55
CA ILE A 90 4.13 -11.76 17.16
C ILE A 90 5.28 -11.32 18.07
N ARG A 91 6.12 -10.39 17.62
CA ARG A 91 7.31 -9.93 18.35
C ARG A 91 6.96 -8.68 19.15
N LEU A 92 6.50 -8.89 20.38
CA LEU A 92 6.15 -7.83 21.32
C LEU A 92 7.30 -7.53 22.29
N ASP A 93 8.53 -7.41 21.78
CA ASP A 93 9.65 -6.91 22.58
C ASP A 93 9.59 -5.37 22.59
N PRO A 94 9.55 -4.72 23.78
CA PRO A 94 9.35 -3.27 23.89
C PRO A 94 10.50 -2.45 23.29
N GLU A 95 11.65 -3.08 23.07
CA GLU A 95 12.85 -2.49 22.47
C GLU A 95 12.81 -2.41 20.94
N ASP A 96 12.06 -3.31 20.27
CA ASP A 96 11.95 -3.36 18.80
C ASP A 96 10.70 -2.65 18.24
N TYR A 97 9.78 -2.20 19.10
CA TYR A 97 8.53 -1.55 18.69
C TYR A 97 8.76 -0.29 17.85
N ILE A 98 9.77 0.52 18.20
CA ILE A 98 10.10 1.77 17.48
C ILE A 98 10.54 1.45 16.05
N ASN A 99 11.34 0.40 15.87
CA ASN A 99 11.83 -0.01 14.57
C ASN A 99 10.71 -0.60 13.70
N ALA A 100 9.81 -1.41 14.29
CA ALA A 100 8.63 -1.93 13.60
C ALA A 100 7.70 -0.81 13.13
N ALA A 101 7.43 0.18 13.99
CA ALA A 101 6.64 1.35 13.63
C ALA A 101 7.29 2.17 12.49
N LEU A 102 8.62 2.29 12.47
CA LEU A 102 9.35 2.95 11.41
C LEU A 102 9.21 2.21 10.07
N MET A 103 9.31 0.88 10.05
CA MET A 103 9.14 0.06 8.83
C MET A 103 7.73 0.22 8.26
N ILE A 104 6.70 0.11 9.11
CA ILE A 104 5.29 0.33 8.73
C ILE A 104 5.10 1.73 8.14
N TYR A 105 5.72 2.74 8.73
CA TYR A 105 5.66 4.11 8.22
C TYR A 105 6.32 4.26 6.84
N LEU A 106 7.49 3.65 6.65
CA LEU A 106 8.20 3.69 5.36
C LEU A 106 7.39 2.99 4.26
N ASP A 107 6.78 1.85 4.55
CA ASP A 107 5.95 1.13 3.59
C ASP A 107 4.73 1.94 3.14
N ILE A 108 4.03 2.61 4.06
CA ILE A 108 2.89 3.47 3.72
C ILE A 108 3.32 4.63 2.81
N ILE A 109 4.47 5.25 3.07
CA ILE A 109 5.02 6.32 2.22
C ILE A 109 5.40 5.79 0.84
N LEU A 110 5.97 4.59 0.77
CA LEU A 110 6.37 3.99 -0.50
C LEU A 110 5.14 3.65 -1.35
N ILE A 111 4.07 3.08 -0.76
CA ILE A 111 2.79 2.89 -1.45
C ILE A 111 2.28 4.22 -1.99
N PHE A 112 2.35 5.31 -1.20
CA PHE A 112 1.93 6.64 -1.64
C PHE A 112 2.77 7.19 -2.80
N LEU A 113 4.08 7.08 -2.74
CA LEU A 113 4.97 7.55 -3.80
C LEU A 113 4.78 6.76 -5.09
N TYR A 114 4.59 5.45 -5.01
CA TYR A 114 4.32 4.60 -6.17
C TYR A 114 2.96 4.91 -6.80
N LEU A 115 1.92 5.16 -5.98
CA LEU A 115 0.60 5.54 -6.49
C LEU A 115 0.55 6.96 -7.05
N LEU A 116 1.35 7.88 -6.51
CA LEU A 116 1.43 9.25 -6.98
C LEU A 116 2.01 9.32 -8.40
N GLY A 117 2.83 8.35 -8.79
CA GLY A 117 3.50 8.32 -10.09
C GLY A 117 4.64 9.34 -10.13
N ARG A 118 5.87 8.86 -10.23
CA ARG A 118 7.04 9.72 -10.37
C ARG A 118 7.06 10.31 -11.79
N ARG A 119 6.35 11.42 -12.00
CA ARG A 119 6.65 12.36 -13.10
C ARG A 119 7.86 13.21 -12.76
#